data_AF-A0A4R1UZQ2-F1
#
_entry.id   AF-A0A4R1UZQ2-F1
#
_cell.length_a   1.000
_cell.length_b   1.000
_cell.length_c   1.000
_cell.angle_alpha   90.00
_cell.angle_beta   90.00
_cell.angle_gamma   90.00
#
_symmetry.space_group_name_H-M   'P 1'
#
loop_
_entity.id
_entity.type
_entity.pdbx_description
1 polymer ?
#
loop_
_entity_poly.entity_id
_entity_poly.type
_entity_poly.pdbx_seq_one_letter_code
_entity_poly.pdbx_strand_id
1 'polypeptide(L)'
;MEFLLAAASAIACVSNPAALLDANRQATLLSTAAPETVVSRYRTRDAGLDGEATVTVDRASGMYIEESRSGPVGGTEGFDGTGAWARDLTGFALPQDGGNKRPLAVSEAYRNAGLWWRDDRAGATVESLGCDRLRITPKGGTPFEASFDPQTHLLRSVLEQTTFGHSAEVRYSAYAPSNGLMVPQRIETITDGDEASSATMDLLEAKPAAALGSAYYAMPVKQSSDWSLPGSGRVVVPFRMLNNHVIAEIKVNGRGPFPFLIDTGGHEIITPWLAQELGLTAVGQSKSSGAGEKTVTTGYTRIATLDAGGAVMHDPLAVVLDFSPLDVEGIRLGGMLGVGFFERFVVTLDYGAKTMTIIDRTRFAEQERRGAGAPVPFTFYEHMPQVLGSIDGRAARFNIDTGSRSDVTLTAPFVEKAALLSAYPGAVSVTDGWGVGGPSRSTVTRATMLTLGTVNVCGPVAGLSSARRGAFSDANYEGNVGSGLLKRYKVTFDYGNRTMYLASLRNPDPDTALADRAGMWINGAKEGVQVMDIMTGGPAASAGLRNGDVIERIANVRVVDRSLSDWRSYFKLVPSGRPVALLVSRGGDLRKVAIVPAELLPLATCDDRQLALSGPKS
;
A
#
# COMPACT_ATOMS: atom_id res chain seq x y z
N MET A 1 -2.56 -70.73 8.71
CA MET A 1 -3.51 -70.07 7.79
C MET A 1 -4.44 -69.25 8.64
N GLU A 2 -4.18 -67.96 8.79
CA GLU A 2 -5.18 -66.98 9.26
C GLU A 2 -4.67 -65.60 8.85
N PHE A 3 -5.28 -65.08 7.79
CA PHE A 3 -5.04 -63.75 7.24
C PHE A 3 -5.73 -62.72 8.13
N LEU A 4 -4.96 -61.88 8.83
CA LEU A 4 -5.46 -60.61 9.36
C LEU A 4 -5.43 -59.60 8.21
N LEU A 5 -6.54 -59.51 7.47
CA LEU A 5 -6.81 -58.40 6.56
C LEU A 5 -7.00 -57.13 7.40
N ALA A 6 -5.97 -56.28 7.44
CA ALA A 6 -6.16 -54.88 7.79
C ALA A 6 -7.04 -54.26 6.70
N ALA A 7 -8.31 -53.98 7.05
CA ALA A 7 -9.18 -53.17 6.22
C ALA A 7 -8.61 -51.75 6.19
N ALA A 8 -7.75 -51.47 5.20
CA ALA A 8 -7.50 -50.11 4.76
C ALA A 8 -8.85 -49.56 4.30
N SER A 9 -9.50 -48.78 5.16
CA SER A 9 -10.67 -48.00 4.76
C SER A 9 -10.18 -46.99 3.73
N ALA A 10 -10.30 -47.35 2.45
CA ALA A 10 -10.13 -46.40 1.36
C ALA A 10 -11.18 -45.31 1.59
N ILE A 11 -10.72 -44.14 2.05
CA ILE A 11 -11.54 -42.93 2.16
C ILE A 11 -12.07 -42.70 0.74
N ALA A 12 -13.35 -42.95 0.53
CA ALA A 12 -13.98 -42.80 -0.78
C ALA A 12 -13.80 -41.34 -1.22
N CYS A 13 -13.09 -41.13 -2.31
CA CYS A 13 -12.91 -39.80 -2.89
C CYS A 13 -14.27 -39.27 -3.33
N VAL A 14 -14.85 -38.35 -2.57
CA VAL A 14 -16.06 -37.64 -2.99
C VAL A 14 -15.62 -36.48 -3.88
N SER A 15 -15.45 -36.73 -5.17
CA SER A 15 -15.15 -35.68 -6.16
C SER A 15 -16.37 -34.79 -6.48
N ASN A 16 -17.53 -35.08 -5.89
CA ASN A 16 -18.77 -34.32 -6.06
C ASN A 16 -18.85 -33.17 -5.04
N PRO A 17 -18.75 -31.90 -5.47
CA PRO A 17 -18.81 -30.76 -4.56
C PRO A 17 -20.08 -30.68 -3.72
N ALA A 18 -21.23 -31.08 -4.26
CA ALA A 18 -22.50 -31.04 -3.52
C ALA A 18 -22.47 -32.01 -2.33
N ALA A 19 -22.00 -33.23 -2.55
CA ALA A 19 -21.90 -34.24 -1.49
C ALA A 19 -20.89 -33.84 -0.40
N LEU A 20 -19.77 -33.20 -0.77
CA LEU A 20 -18.79 -32.70 0.20
C LEU A 20 -19.38 -31.56 1.05
N LEU A 21 -20.09 -30.62 0.44
CA LEU A 21 -20.75 -29.52 1.16
C LEU A 21 -21.89 -30.00 2.04
N ASP A 22 -22.65 -31.02 1.60
CA ASP A 22 -23.71 -31.63 2.41
C ASP A 22 -23.13 -32.38 3.63
N ALA A 23 -22.03 -33.12 3.45
CA ALA A 23 -21.31 -33.76 4.54
C ALA A 23 -20.76 -32.72 5.53
N ASN A 24 -20.17 -31.63 5.03
CA ASN A 24 -19.71 -30.52 5.85
C ASN A 24 -20.86 -29.85 6.63
N ARG A 25 -22.01 -29.65 5.99
CA ARG A 25 -23.21 -29.10 6.64
C ARG A 25 -23.65 -29.96 7.82
N GLN A 26 -23.71 -31.28 7.63
CA GLN A 26 -24.11 -32.23 8.67
C GLN A 26 -23.10 -32.28 9.82
N ALA A 27 -21.81 -32.19 9.53
CA ALA A 27 -20.77 -32.11 10.54
C ALA A 27 -20.79 -30.79 11.34
N THR A 28 -21.24 -29.70 10.71
CA THR A 28 -21.19 -28.35 11.31
C THR A 28 -22.46 -27.97 12.07
N LEU A 29 -23.64 -28.31 11.55
CA LEU A 29 -24.94 -27.96 12.15
C LEU A 29 -25.44 -29.09 13.07
N LEU A 30 -25.31 -28.90 14.39
CA LEU A 30 -25.78 -29.85 15.41
C LEU A 30 -27.26 -29.65 15.79
N SER A 31 -27.86 -28.52 15.43
CA SER A 31 -29.28 -28.20 15.68
C SER A 31 -29.86 -27.30 14.59
N THR A 32 -31.17 -27.42 14.34
CA THR A 32 -31.93 -26.54 13.43
C THR A 32 -32.23 -25.17 14.02
N ALA A 33 -32.05 -24.97 15.34
CA ALA A 33 -32.31 -23.73 16.06
C ALA A 33 -31.05 -22.87 16.25
N ALA A 34 -30.11 -22.92 15.30
CA ALA A 34 -28.88 -22.14 15.38
C ALA A 34 -29.20 -20.62 15.36
N PRO A 35 -28.54 -19.81 16.20
CA PRO A 35 -28.89 -18.40 16.37
C PRO A 35 -28.65 -17.58 15.11
N GLU A 36 -29.47 -16.54 14.92
CA GLU A 36 -29.38 -15.60 13.81
C GLU A 36 -28.13 -14.71 13.93
N THR A 37 -27.80 -14.24 15.14
CA THR A 37 -26.58 -13.49 15.40
C THR A 37 -25.69 -14.24 16.39
N VAL A 38 -24.39 -14.28 16.11
CA VAL A 38 -23.37 -14.83 17.00
C VAL A 38 -22.34 -13.77 17.32
N VAL A 39 -22.04 -13.61 18.61
CA VAL A 39 -20.93 -12.78 19.11
C VAL A 39 -19.88 -13.72 19.67
N SER A 40 -18.71 -13.72 19.06
CA SER A 40 -17.57 -14.54 19.45
C SER A 40 -16.45 -13.67 19.99
N ARG A 41 -15.89 -14.05 21.14
CA ARG A 41 -14.70 -13.43 21.71
C ARG A 41 -13.52 -14.39 21.62
N TYR A 42 -12.38 -13.85 21.23
CA TYR A 42 -11.14 -14.58 21.05
C TYR A 42 -10.03 -13.94 21.85
N ARG A 43 -9.11 -14.77 22.37
CA ARG A 43 -7.76 -14.33 22.70
C ARG A 43 -6.97 -14.32 21.41
N THR A 44 -6.27 -13.23 21.13
CA THR A 44 -5.44 -13.11 19.94
C THR A 44 -3.97 -13.12 20.30
N ARG A 45 -3.16 -13.62 19.38
CA ARG A 45 -1.72 -13.38 19.33
C ARG A 45 -1.34 -13.06 17.90
N ASP A 46 -0.77 -11.89 17.70
CA ASP A 46 -0.31 -11.41 16.40
C ASP A 46 0.88 -10.48 16.61
N ALA A 47 1.87 -10.52 15.71
CA ALA A 47 3.08 -9.70 15.80
C ALA A 47 3.79 -9.76 17.17
N GLY A 48 3.74 -10.92 17.85
CA GLY A 48 4.28 -11.09 19.20
C GLY A 48 3.52 -10.34 20.32
N LEU A 49 2.34 -9.80 20.02
CA LEU A 49 1.45 -9.10 20.94
C LEU A 49 0.24 -9.98 21.27
N ASP A 50 -0.07 -10.09 22.55
CA ASP A 50 -1.30 -10.71 23.01
C ASP A 50 -2.45 -9.68 23.03
N GLY A 51 -3.67 -10.17 22.80
CA GLY A 51 -4.83 -9.33 22.63
C GLY A 51 -6.16 -10.04 22.77
N GLU A 52 -7.21 -9.32 22.40
CA GLU A 52 -8.54 -9.88 22.23
C GLU A 52 -9.19 -9.38 20.94
N ALA A 53 -10.08 -10.20 20.40
CA ALA A 53 -10.96 -9.83 19.30
C ALA A 53 -12.40 -10.18 19.63
N THR A 54 -13.33 -9.39 19.11
CA THR A 54 -14.77 -9.64 19.13
C THR A 54 -15.28 -9.65 17.70
N VAL A 55 -15.87 -10.77 17.29
CA VAL A 55 -16.47 -10.94 15.97
C VAL A 55 -17.97 -11.09 16.15
N THR A 56 -18.74 -10.19 15.54
CA THR A 56 -20.20 -10.24 15.52
C THR A 56 -20.66 -10.57 14.11
N VAL A 57 -21.38 -11.68 13.94
CA VAL A 57 -21.88 -12.14 12.64
C VAL A 57 -23.40 -12.30 12.68
N ASP A 58 -24.08 -11.68 11.73
CA ASP A 58 -25.45 -12.04 11.35
C ASP A 58 -25.38 -13.20 10.34
N ARG A 59 -25.81 -14.39 10.75
CA ARG A 59 -25.71 -15.63 9.96
C ARG A 59 -26.78 -15.73 8.88
N ALA A 60 -27.83 -14.91 8.92
CA ALA A 60 -28.87 -14.91 7.89
C ALA A 60 -28.42 -14.12 6.65
N SER A 61 -27.73 -13.00 6.89
CA SER A 61 -27.29 -12.04 5.88
C SER A 61 -25.79 -12.10 5.57
N GLY A 62 -24.97 -12.59 6.51
CA GLY A 62 -23.51 -12.55 6.44
C GLY A 62 -22.89 -11.23 6.89
N MET A 63 -23.70 -10.25 7.32
CA MET A 63 -23.16 -8.98 7.85
C MET A 63 -22.28 -9.24 9.06
N TYR A 64 -21.19 -8.50 9.17
CA TYR A 64 -20.25 -8.71 10.27
C TYR A 64 -19.53 -7.43 10.69
N ILE A 65 -19.07 -7.46 11.94
CA ILE A 65 -18.05 -6.57 12.48
C ILE A 65 -17.00 -7.44 13.17
N GLU A 66 -15.75 -7.22 12.86
CA GLU A 66 -14.61 -7.76 13.60
C GLU A 66 -13.84 -6.61 14.25
N GLU A 67 -13.80 -6.59 15.58
CA GLU A 67 -12.99 -5.68 16.36
C GLU A 67 -11.82 -6.44 16.97
N SER A 68 -10.58 -5.98 16.75
CA SER A 68 -9.39 -6.62 17.32
C SER A 68 -8.48 -5.60 18.00
N ARG A 69 -7.80 -6.04 19.06
CA ARG A 69 -6.78 -5.27 19.76
C ARG A 69 -5.70 -6.18 20.32
N SER A 70 -4.48 -6.01 19.86
CA SER A 70 -3.27 -6.69 20.35
C SER A 70 -2.27 -5.63 20.83
N GLY A 71 -2.07 -5.53 22.15
CA GLY A 71 -1.30 -4.42 22.74
C GLY A 71 -1.85 -3.03 22.35
N PRO A 72 -1.00 -2.09 21.88
CA PRO A 72 -1.47 -0.77 21.45
C PRO A 72 -2.10 -0.75 20.06
N VAL A 73 -1.96 -1.84 19.30
CA VAL A 73 -2.45 -2.02 17.94
C VAL A 73 -3.89 -2.50 18.02
N GLY A 74 -4.79 -1.91 17.24
CA GLY A 74 -6.15 -2.38 17.11
C GLY A 74 -6.78 -1.88 15.83
N GLY A 75 -7.83 -2.55 15.42
CA GLY A 75 -8.55 -2.25 14.19
C GLY A 75 -9.99 -2.72 14.27
N THR A 76 -10.79 -2.29 13.30
CA THR A 76 -12.14 -2.81 13.14
C THR A 76 -12.47 -2.90 11.67
N GLU A 77 -12.90 -4.07 11.21
CA GLU A 77 -13.43 -4.24 9.87
C GLU A 77 -14.91 -4.58 9.94
N GLY A 78 -15.67 -4.18 8.92
CA GLY A 78 -17.08 -4.48 8.89
C GLY A 78 -17.68 -4.48 7.49
N PHE A 79 -18.80 -5.18 7.38
CA PHE A 79 -19.61 -5.29 6.18
C PHE A 79 -21.10 -5.21 6.54
N ASP A 80 -21.78 -4.20 6.00
CA ASP A 80 -23.20 -3.94 6.28
C ASP A 80 -24.17 -4.63 5.31
N GLY A 81 -23.65 -5.57 4.51
CA GLY A 81 -24.41 -6.23 3.44
C GLY A 81 -24.29 -5.53 2.09
N THR A 82 -23.85 -4.26 2.08
CA THR A 82 -23.68 -3.47 0.86
C THR A 82 -22.28 -2.90 0.71
N GLY A 83 -21.72 -2.28 1.74
CA GLY A 83 -20.41 -1.65 1.78
C GLY A 83 -19.48 -2.31 2.78
N ALA A 84 -18.20 -2.38 2.41
CA ALA A 84 -17.12 -2.76 3.31
C ALA A 84 -16.48 -1.50 3.89
N TRP A 85 -16.04 -1.56 5.13
CA TRP A 85 -15.34 -0.46 5.78
C TRP A 85 -14.30 -0.98 6.77
N ALA A 86 -13.28 -0.16 7.03
CA ALA A 86 -12.24 -0.49 7.98
C ALA A 86 -11.88 0.75 8.81
N ARG A 87 -11.60 0.52 10.09
CA ARG A 87 -10.97 1.47 11.01
C ARG A 87 -9.59 0.93 11.33
N ASP A 88 -8.56 1.61 10.84
CA ASP A 88 -7.18 1.19 10.99
C ASP A 88 -6.53 1.75 12.28
N LEU A 89 -5.20 1.73 12.32
CA LEU A 89 -4.35 2.20 13.41
C LEU A 89 -4.57 3.68 13.78
N THR A 90 -5.13 4.48 12.87
CA THR A 90 -5.38 5.90 13.06
C THR A 90 -6.63 6.19 13.90
N GLY A 91 -7.51 5.19 14.02
CA GLY A 91 -8.83 5.32 14.63
C GLY A 91 -9.93 5.89 13.72
N PHE A 92 -9.63 6.25 12.47
CA PHE A 92 -10.63 6.70 11.49
C PHE A 92 -11.23 5.54 10.72
N ALA A 93 -12.55 5.58 10.51
CA ALA A 93 -13.23 4.61 9.67
C ALA A 93 -13.29 5.11 8.22
N LEU A 94 -12.80 4.30 7.29
CA LEU A 94 -12.78 4.56 5.86
C LEU A 94 -13.63 3.52 5.11
N PRO A 95 -14.42 3.94 4.10
CA PRO A 95 -15.11 3.01 3.22
C PRO A 95 -14.09 2.30 2.32
N GLN A 96 -14.22 0.99 2.17
CA GLN A 96 -13.28 0.13 1.43
C GLN A 96 -13.83 -0.21 0.03
N ASP A 97 -13.96 0.83 -0.79
CA ASP A 97 -14.59 0.77 -2.11
C ASP A 97 -13.61 0.45 -3.26
N GLY A 98 -12.29 0.55 -3.01
CA GLY A 98 -11.24 0.33 -3.99
C GLY A 98 -10.75 -1.12 -4.06
N GLY A 99 -10.10 -1.46 -5.18
CA GLY A 99 -9.50 -2.79 -5.39
C GLY A 99 -10.49 -3.95 -5.19
N ASN A 100 -10.08 -4.97 -4.46
CA ASN A 100 -10.89 -6.16 -4.12
C ASN A 100 -11.48 -6.13 -2.70
N LYS A 101 -11.39 -5.02 -1.94
CA LYS A 101 -11.82 -5.04 -0.52
C LYS A 101 -13.29 -5.38 -0.36
N ARG A 102 -14.19 -4.76 -1.14
CA ARG A 102 -15.61 -5.12 -1.13
C ARG A 102 -15.85 -6.58 -1.57
N PRO A 103 -15.30 -7.07 -2.70
CA PRO A 103 -15.36 -8.49 -3.04
C PRO A 103 -14.85 -9.45 -1.95
N LEU A 104 -13.77 -9.11 -1.24
CA LEU A 104 -13.27 -9.90 -0.11
C LEU A 104 -14.29 -9.95 1.03
N ALA A 105 -14.86 -8.81 1.41
CA ALA A 105 -15.91 -8.75 2.44
C ALA A 105 -17.16 -9.55 2.05
N VAL A 106 -17.54 -9.56 0.76
CA VAL A 106 -18.62 -10.41 0.24
C VAL A 106 -18.27 -11.90 0.39
N SER A 107 -17.04 -12.29 0.09
CA SER A 107 -16.58 -13.67 0.25
C SER A 107 -16.53 -14.09 1.72
N GLU A 108 -16.10 -13.20 2.60
CA GLU A 108 -16.13 -13.45 4.05
C GLU A 108 -17.56 -13.59 4.57
N ALA A 109 -18.45 -12.65 4.23
CA ALA A 109 -19.88 -12.71 4.56
C ALA A 109 -20.53 -14.01 4.08
N TYR A 110 -20.18 -14.47 2.87
CA TYR A 110 -20.63 -15.74 2.31
C TYR A 110 -20.23 -16.95 3.16
N ARG A 111 -18.99 -16.97 3.67
CA ARG A 111 -18.49 -18.02 4.57
C ARG A 111 -19.13 -17.92 5.96
N ASN A 112 -19.21 -16.72 6.52
CA ASN A 112 -19.77 -16.42 7.84
C ASN A 112 -21.23 -16.86 7.95
N ALA A 113 -22.02 -16.70 6.88
CA ALA A 113 -23.41 -17.16 6.80
C ALA A 113 -23.58 -18.61 6.31
N GLY A 114 -22.49 -19.33 5.98
CA GLY A 114 -22.55 -20.70 5.47
C GLY A 114 -23.37 -20.83 4.17
N LEU A 115 -23.34 -19.80 3.30
CA LEU A 115 -24.22 -19.70 2.14
C LEU A 115 -23.99 -20.82 1.10
N TRP A 116 -22.81 -21.44 1.12
CA TRP A 116 -22.49 -22.64 0.32
C TRP A 116 -23.38 -23.85 0.64
N TRP A 117 -24.14 -23.84 1.72
CA TRP A 117 -25.04 -24.94 2.08
C TRP A 117 -26.44 -24.80 1.46
N ARG A 118 -26.77 -23.63 0.88
CA ARG A 118 -28.06 -23.43 0.19
C ARG A 118 -28.10 -24.21 -1.11
N ASP A 119 -29.29 -24.63 -1.55
CA ASP A 119 -29.46 -25.42 -2.77
C ASP A 119 -28.90 -24.70 -4.02
N ASP A 120 -29.10 -23.38 -4.09
CA ASP A 120 -28.59 -22.52 -5.15
C ASP A 120 -27.16 -22.01 -4.89
N ARG A 121 -26.56 -22.39 -3.75
CA ARG A 121 -25.26 -21.92 -3.27
C ARG A 121 -25.16 -20.39 -3.24
N ALA A 122 -26.29 -19.70 -3.05
CA ALA A 122 -26.42 -18.25 -3.19
C ALA A 122 -25.82 -17.68 -4.51
N GLY A 123 -25.87 -18.46 -5.59
CA GLY A 123 -25.34 -18.10 -6.90
C GLY A 123 -23.83 -18.19 -7.06
N ALA A 124 -23.11 -18.81 -6.11
CA ALA A 124 -21.68 -19.06 -6.23
C ALA A 124 -21.36 -20.15 -7.25
N THR A 125 -20.20 -20.05 -7.90
CA THR A 125 -19.62 -21.20 -8.64
C THR A 125 -18.80 -22.06 -7.71
N VAL A 126 -18.88 -23.38 -7.87
CA VAL A 126 -18.16 -24.36 -7.04
C VAL A 126 -17.48 -25.37 -7.96
N GLU A 127 -16.16 -25.44 -7.86
CA GLU A 127 -15.31 -26.34 -8.65
C GLU A 127 -14.57 -27.31 -7.71
N SER A 128 -14.50 -28.59 -8.06
CA SER A 128 -13.67 -29.55 -7.32
C SER A 128 -12.20 -29.33 -7.66
N LEU A 129 -11.35 -29.27 -6.64
CA LEU A 129 -9.89 -29.23 -6.74
C LEU A 129 -9.24 -30.52 -6.21
N GLY A 130 -10.02 -31.59 -6.09
CA GLY A 130 -9.64 -32.84 -5.44
C GLY A 130 -10.78 -33.44 -4.62
N CYS A 131 -10.46 -34.46 -3.82
CA CYS A 131 -11.45 -35.21 -3.04
C CYS A 131 -12.00 -34.43 -1.83
N ASP A 132 -11.23 -33.47 -1.34
CA ASP A 132 -11.47 -32.75 -0.08
C ASP A 132 -11.27 -31.23 -0.23
N ARG A 133 -11.14 -30.73 -1.46
CA ARG A 133 -10.91 -29.31 -1.73
C ARG A 133 -11.84 -28.77 -2.80
N LEU A 134 -12.33 -27.56 -2.58
CA LEU A 134 -13.20 -26.84 -3.49
C LEU A 134 -12.64 -25.45 -3.78
N ARG A 135 -12.76 -24.99 -5.02
CA ARG A 135 -12.67 -23.56 -5.34
C ARG A 135 -14.09 -23.00 -5.38
N ILE A 136 -14.35 -21.97 -4.61
CA ILE A 136 -15.66 -21.34 -4.51
C ILE A 136 -15.53 -19.88 -4.90
N THR A 137 -16.38 -19.41 -5.82
CA THR A 137 -16.46 -18.00 -6.21
C THR A 137 -17.84 -17.46 -5.89
N PRO A 138 -18.02 -16.75 -4.76
CA PRO A 138 -19.28 -16.10 -4.42
C PRO A 138 -19.69 -15.07 -5.47
N LYS A 139 -21.00 -14.88 -5.65
CA LYS A 139 -21.51 -13.86 -6.57
C LYS A 139 -21.11 -12.47 -6.08
N GLY A 140 -20.25 -11.79 -6.84
CA GLY A 140 -19.72 -10.47 -6.48
C GLY A 140 -18.55 -10.51 -5.48
N GLY A 141 -18.07 -11.70 -5.11
CA GLY A 141 -16.91 -11.91 -4.24
C GLY A 141 -15.66 -12.38 -5.00
N THR A 142 -14.56 -12.52 -4.28
CA THR A 142 -13.31 -13.13 -4.77
C THR A 142 -13.33 -14.65 -4.63
N PRO A 143 -12.67 -15.41 -5.53
CA PRO A 143 -12.52 -16.85 -5.37
C PRO A 143 -11.65 -17.20 -4.17
N PHE A 144 -12.00 -18.28 -3.46
CA PHE A 144 -11.18 -18.88 -2.41
C PHE A 144 -11.17 -20.40 -2.52
N GLU A 145 -10.11 -21.03 -2.00
CA GLU A 145 -9.99 -22.49 -1.93
C GLU A 145 -10.31 -22.97 -0.52
N ALA A 146 -11.33 -23.81 -0.35
CA ALA A 146 -11.70 -24.42 0.91
C ALA A 146 -11.25 -25.88 0.95
N SER A 147 -10.52 -26.26 1.99
CA SER A 147 -10.11 -27.65 2.25
C SER A 147 -10.87 -28.19 3.45
N PHE A 148 -11.37 -29.42 3.35
CA PHE A 148 -12.17 -30.09 4.37
C PHE A 148 -11.42 -31.31 4.91
N ASP A 149 -11.65 -31.65 6.17
CA ASP A 149 -11.08 -32.85 6.74
C ASP A 149 -11.77 -34.12 6.19
N PRO A 150 -11.05 -35.10 5.63
CA PRO A 150 -11.69 -36.25 4.99
C PRO A 150 -12.43 -37.20 5.96
N GLN A 151 -12.15 -37.13 7.27
CA GLN A 151 -12.78 -38.00 8.26
C GLN A 151 -13.95 -37.31 8.96
N THR A 152 -13.77 -36.04 9.34
CA THR A 152 -14.75 -35.29 10.10
C THR A 152 -15.63 -34.39 9.23
N HIS A 153 -15.26 -34.16 7.97
CA HIS A 153 -15.90 -33.24 7.03
C HIS A 153 -15.94 -31.77 7.48
N LEU A 154 -15.24 -31.43 8.57
CA LEU A 154 -15.13 -30.06 9.07
C LEU A 154 -14.17 -29.25 8.18
N LEU A 155 -14.38 -27.94 8.10
CA LEU A 155 -13.51 -27.05 7.34
C LEU A 155 -12.12 -27.04 8.00
N ARG A 156 -11.07 -27.34 7.22
CA ARG A 156 -9.69 -27.36 7.71
C ARG A 156 -8.98 -26.05 7.40
N SER A 157 -9.12 -25.55 6.17
CA SER A 157 -8.51 -24.28 5.79
C SER A 157 -9.23 -23.58 4.65
N VAL A 158 -9.01 -22.27 4.56
CA VAL A 158 -9.37 -21.41 3.44
C VAL A 158 -8.11 -20.71 2.94
N LEU A 159 -7.83 -20.77 1.65
CA LEU A 159 -6.76 -20.03 0.99
C LEU A 159 -7.34 -19.00 0.02
N GLU A 160 -6.98 -17.73 0.19
CA GLU A 160 -7.39 -16.67 -0.73
C GLU A 160 -6.28 -15.64 -0.96
N GLN A 161 -6.37 -14.92 -2.08
CA GLN A 161 -5.54 -13.76 -2.35
C GLN A 161 -6.14 -12.54 -1.65
N THR A 162 -5.33 -11.80 -0.91
CA THR A 162 -5.74 -10.63 -0.15
C THR A 162 -5.29 -9.34 -0.87
N THR A 163 -4.86 -8.33 -0.13
CA THR A 163 -4.41 -7.05 -0.65
C THR A 163 -2.89 -7.01 -0.82
N PHE A 164 -2.38 -6.06 -1.60
CA PHE A 164 -0.95 -5.86 -1.88
C PHE A 164 -0.20 -7.09 -2.42
N GLY A 165 -0.90 -7.98 -3.12
CA GLY A 165 -0.34 -9.20 -3.70
C GLY A 165 -0.03 -10.31 -2.68
N HIS A 166 -0.55 -10.20 -1.47
CA HIS A 166 -0.41 -11.22 -0.43
C HIS A 166 -1.45 -12.33 -0.59
N SER A 167 -1.15 -13.51 -0.03
CA SER A 167 -2.13 -14.58 0.19
C SER A 167 -2.30 -14.88 1.67
N ALA A 168 -3.51 -15.28 2.07
CA ALA A 168 -3.80 -15.73 3.42
C ALA A 168 -4.34 -17.17 3.40
N GLU A 169 -3.69 -18.06 4.15
CA GLU A 169 -4.24 -19.36 4.52
C GLU A 169 -4.78 -19.27 5.96
N VAL A 170 -6.10 -19.36 6.11
CA VAL A 170 -6.78 -19.43 7.40
C VAL A 170 -7.06 -20.89 7.74
N ARG A 171 -6.44 -21.40 8.80
CA ARG A 171 -6.59 -22.77 9.30
C ARG A 171 -7.53 -22.81 10.51
N TYR A 172 -8.39 -23.81 10.54
CA TYR A 172 -9.40 -24.01 11.58
C TYR A 172 -9.15 -25.33 12.28
N SER A 173 -9.10 -25.32 13.62
CA SER A 173 -8.76 -26.53 14.38
C SER A 173 -9.44 -26.58 15.76
N ALA A 174 -9.20 -27.69 16.46
CA ALA A 174 -9.68 -27.95 17.81
C ALA A 174 -11.20 -27.81 17.98
N TYR A 175 -11.99 -28.19 16.96
CA TYR A 175 -13.44 -28.02 16.95
C TYR A 175 -14.15 -28.60 18.20
N ALA A 176 -15.14 -27.85 18.70
CA ALA A 176 -16.00 -28.29 19.80
C ALA A 176 -17.47 -27.86 19.60
N PRO A 177 -18.44 -28.61 20.14
CA PRO A 177 -19.85 -28.21 20.14
C PRO A 177 -20.09 -26.91 20.92
N SER A 178 -20.82 -25.96 20.34
CA SER A 178 -21.27 -24.73 20.99
C SER A 178 -22.57 -24.21 20.34
N ASN A 179 -23.62 -23.99 21.14
CA ASN A 179 -24.91 -23.44 20.71
C ASN A 179 -25.51 -24.08 19.43
N GLY A 180 -25.41 -25.40 19.30
CA GLY A 180 -25.94 -26.12 18.15
C GLY A 180 -25.04 -26.09 16.89
N LEU A 181 -23.79 -25.65 17.02
CA LEU A 181 -22.78 -25.64 15.96
C LEU A 181 -21.50 -26.38 16.41
N MET A 182 -20.79 -27.01 15.48
CA MET A 182 -19.38 -27.36 15.68
C MET A 182 -18.51 -26.16 15.34
N VAL A 183 -17.91 -25.54 16.35
CA VAL A 183 -17.17 -24.27 16.22
C VAL A 183 -15.68 -24.53 16.37
N PRO A 184 -14.82 -24.01 15.47
CA PRO A 184 -13.37 -24.10 15.64
C PRO A 184 -12.96 -23.34 16.90
N GLN A 185 -12.20 -23.99 17.78
CA GLN A 185 -11.71 -23.36 19.00
C GLN A 185 -10.40 -22.61 18.79
N ARG A 186 -9.72 -22.86 17.65
CA ARG A 186 -8.52 -22.15 17.23
C ARG A 186 -8.57 -21.84 15.75
N ILE A 187 -8.29 -20.59 15.42
CA ILE A 187 -8.10 -20.08 14.07
C ILE A 187 -6.66 -19.58 13.95
N GLU A 188 -5.99 -19.94 12.87
CA GLU A 188 -4.62 -19.51 12.58
C GLU A 188 -4.55 -18.94 11.17
N THR A 189 -4.05 -17.72 11.03
CA THR A 189 -3.87 -17.02 9.76
C THR A 189 -2.39 -16.99 9.40
N ILE A 190 -2.07 -17.57 8.25
CA ILE A 190 -0.71 -17.63 7.71
C ILE A 190 -0.66 -16.78 6.43
N THR A 191 0.16 -15.74 6.44
CA THR A 191 0.32 -14.85 5.28
C THR A 191 1.52 -15.28 4.45
N ASP A 192 1.35 -15.39 3.13
CA ASP A 192 2.40 -15.80 2.18
C ASP A 192 3.13 -17.11 2.53
N GLY A 193 2.46 -18.01 3.25
CA GLY A 193 3.04 -19.27 3.74
C GLY A 193 4.04 -19.13 4.89
N ASP A 194 4.14 -17.96 5.51
CA ASP A 194 5.06 -17.70 6.63
C ASP A 194 4.49 -18.15 7.98
N GLU A 195 4.56 -19.45 8.25
CA GLU A 195 4.05 -20.05 9.49
C GLU A 195 4.73 -19.50 10.76
N ALA A 196 5.97 -19.03 10.66
CA ALA A 196 6.73 -18.53 11.81
C ALA A 196 6.15 -17.21 12.38
N SER A 197 5.40 -16.47 11.57
CA SER A 197 4.76 -15.21 11.98
C SER A 197 3.24 -15.30 11.92
N SER A 198 2.66 -16.50 12.06
CA SER A 198 1.21 -16.69 12.00
C SER A 198 0.50 -15.91 13.12
N ALA A 199 -0.68 -15.38 12.78
CA ALA A 199 -1.59 -14.78 13.74
C ALA A 199 -2.58 -15.85 14.22
N THR A 200 -2.92 -15.85 15.51
CA THR A 200 -3.79 -16.88 16.10
C THR A 200 -4.93 -16.27 16.89
N MET A 201 -6.12 -16.86 16.79
CA MET A 201 -7.30 -16.54 17.58
C MET A 201 -7.80 -17.81 18.28
N ASP A 202 -7.71 -17.84 19.61
CA ASP A 202 -8.24 -18.92 20.43
C ASP A 202 -9.60 -18.50 21.00
N LEU A 203 -10.65 -19.27 20.74
CA LEU A 203 -12.01 -18.95 21.16
C LEU A 203 -12.11 -18.94 22.69
N LEU A 204 -12.58 -17.83 23.24
CA LEU A 204 -12.90 -17.69 24.66
C LEU A 204 -14.38 -17.99 24.90
N GLU A 205 -15.24 -17.45 24.02
CA GLU A 205 -16.67 -17.56 24.16
C GLU A 205 -17.36 -17.33 22.81
N ALA A 206 -18.44 -18.07 22.55
CA ALA A 206 -19.37 -17.78 21.45
C ALA A 206 -20.79 -17.76 22.02
N LYS A 207 -21.49 -16.63 21.87
CA LYS A 207 -22.82 -16.41 22.42
C LYS A 207 -23.84 -16.08 21.32
N PRO A 208 -25.04 -16.69 21.37
CA PRO A 208 -26.19 -16.20 20.63
C PRO A 208 -26.52 -14.76 21.03
N ALA A 209 -26.89 -13.94 20.07
CA ALA A 209 -27.48 -12.63 20.30
C ALA A 209 -28.79 -12.50 19.51
N ALA A 210 -29.64 -11.57 19.93
CA ALA A 210 -30.79 -11.15 19.13
C ALA A 210 -30.32 -10.44 17.86
N ALA A 211 -31.14 -10.47 16.80
CA ALA A 211 -30.85 -9.74 15.57
C ALA A 211 -30.63 -8.24 15.84
N LEU A 212 -29.49 -7.71 15.41
CA LEU A 212 -29.05 -6.33 15.70
C LEU A 212 -29.47 -5.32 14.62
N GLY A 213 -29.93 -5.79 13.46
CA GLY A 213 -30.30 -4.97 12.29
C GLY A 213 -29.10 -4.39 11.55
N SER A 214 -29.28 -3.97 10.29
CA SER A 214 -28.19 -3.52 9.42
C SER A 214 -27.46 -2.27 9.92
N ALA A 215 -28.15 -1.38 10.64
CA ALA A 215 -27.55 -0.17 11.20
C ALA A 215 -26.43 -0.44 12.23
N TYR A 216 -26.43 -1.61 12.87
CA TYR A 216 -25.36 -2.02 13.78
C TYR A 216 -24.05 -2.27 13.03
N TYR A 217 -24.13 -2.81 11.80
CA TYR A 217 -22.99 -3.18 10.97
C TYR A 217 -22.48 -2.04 10.09
N ALA A 218 -23.16 -0.89 10.10
CA ALA A 218 -22.81 0.27 9.29
C ALA A 218 -21.51 0.93 9.77
N MET A 219 -20.78 1.54 8.83
CA MET A 219 -19.56 2.28 9.13
C MET A 219 -19.81 3.37 10.18
N PRO A 220 -18.99 3.46 11.24
CA PRO A 220 -19.15 4.49 12.26
C PRO A 220 -18.78 5.88 11.70
N VAL A 221 -19.53 6.90 12.11
CA VAL A 221 -19.38 8.29 11.60
C VAL A 221 -18.53 9.17 12.53
N LYS A 222 -18.11 8.66 13.70
CA LYS A 222 -17.43 9.47 14.72
C LYS A 222 -16.05 9.92 14.24
N GLN A 223 -15.84 11.24 14.21
CA GLN A 223 -14.54 11.86 13.91
C GLN A 223 -13.67 11.94 15.16
N SER A 224 -12.35 11.81 14.99
CA SER A 224 -11.40 11.96 16.10
C SER A 224 -11.26 13.43 16.53
N SER A 225 -11.05 13.63 17.83
CA SER A 225 -10.80 14.93 18.47
C SER A 225 -9.37 15.04 19.01
N ASP A 226 -8.46 14.21 18.51
CA ASP A 226 -7.07 14.09 18.93
C ASP A 226 -6.13 15.03 18.19
N TRP A 227 -6.62 16.18 17.74
CA TRP A 227 -5.80 17.16 17.02
C TRP A 227 -6.21 18.59 17.33
N SER A 228 -5.30 19.53 17.06
CA SER A 228 -5.54 20.96 17.20
C SER A 228 -4.85 21.78 16.11
N LEU A 229 -5.46 22.90 15.74
CA LEU A 229 -4.90 23.93 14.84
C LEU A 229 -4.94 25.30 15.52
N PRO A 230 -4.15 26.28 15.04
CA PRO A 230 -4.29 27.68 15.47
C PRO A 230 -5.70 28.21 15.19
N GLY A 231 -6.12 29.29 15.86
CA GLY A 231 -7.48 29.85 15.74
C GLY A 231 -7.89 30.27 14.31
N SER A 232 -6.93 30.51 13.42
CA SER A 232 -7.14 30.69 11.98
C SER A 232 -7.76 29.47 11.30
N GLY A 233 -7.60 28.28 11.89
CA GLY A 233 -7.98 26.98 11.33
C GLY A 233 -7.13 26.56 10.14
N ARG A 234 -5.94 27.17 9.97
CA ARG A 234 -4.97 26.81 8.94
C ARG A 234 -3.55 27.20 9.33
N VAL A 235 -2.59 26.44 8.82
CA VAL A 235 -1.15 26.72 8.92
C VAL A 235 -0.46 26.42 7.58
N VAL A 236 0.62 27.13 7.29
CA VAL A 236 1.48 26.90 6.12
C VAL A 236 2.88 26.50 6.60
N VAL A 237 3.38 25.38 6.11
CA VAL A 237 4.68 24.81 6.46
C VAL A 237 5.53 24.73 5.18
N PRO A 238 6.76 25.30 5.13
CA PRO A 238 7.64 25.12 3.98
C PRO A 238 8.13 23.66 3.91
N PHE A 239 8.39 23.18 2.71
CA PHE A 239 9.01 21.86 2.48
C PHE A 239 10.17 21.95 1.49
N ARG A 240 11.00 20.90 1.47
CA ARG A 240 12.04 20.69 0.46
C ARG A 240 11.66 19.53 -0.44
N MET A 241 11.98 19.63 -1.72
CA MET A 241 11.92 18.49 -2.64
C MET A 241 13.29 17.82 -2.67
N LEU A 242 13.37 16.58 -2.19
CA LEU A 242 14.59 15.78 -2.21
C LEU A 242 14.27 14.43 -2.85
N ASN A 243 14.97 14.08 -3.93
CA ASN A 243 14.71 12.84 -4.68
C ASN A 243 13.25 12.67 -5.13
N ASN A 244 12.57 13.78 -5.47
CA ASN A 244 11.12 13.87 -5.69
C ASN A 244 10.24 13.63 -4.45
N HIS A 245 10.77 13.41 -3.24
CA HIS A 245 9.97 13.36 -2.02
C HIS A 245 9.72 14.75 -1.44
N VAL A 246 8.55 14.93 -0.84
CA VAL A 246 8.17 16.12 -0.07
C VAL A 246 8.67 15.96 1.36
N ILE A 247 9.66 16.76 1.77
CA ILE A 247 10.26 16.71 3.10
C ILE A 247 9.93 17.97 3.89
N ALA A 248 9.19 17.83 5.00
CA ALA A 248 8.83 18.93 5.89
C ALA A 248 9.46 18.77 7.28
N GLU A 249 9.60 19.89 7.99
CA GLU A 249 10.22 19.95 9.31
C GLU A 249 9.15 19.80 10.42
N ILE A 250 9.19 18.69 11.16
CA ILE A 250 8.13 18.28 12.11
C ILE A 250 8.70 18.16 13.53
N LYS A 251 7.97 18.66 14.52
CA LYS A 251 8.32 18.45 15.93
C LYS A 251 7.68 17.18 16.47
N VAL A 252 8.42 16.46 17.31
CA VAL A 252 7.97 15.23 17.97
C VAL A 252 8.15 15.41 19.47
N ASN A 253 7.06 15.28 20.24
CA ASN A 253 7.04 15.53 21.69
C ASN A 253 7.68 16.89 22.08
N GLY A 254 7.41 17.93 21.28
CA GLY A 254 7.97 19.27 21.46
C GLY A 254 9.46 19.43 21.10
N ARG A 255 10.16 18.35 20.70
CA ARG A 255 11.56 18.38 20.25
C ARG A 255 11.67 18.45 18.73
N GLY A 256 12.82 18.90 18.24
CA GLY A 256 13.09 19.08 16.81
C GLY A 256 13.15 20.56 16.40
N PRO A 257 12.81 20.89 15.14
CA PRO A 257 12.16 20.02 14.16
C PRO A 257 13.08 18.94 13.57
N PHE A 258 12.48 17.89 13.03
CA PHE A 258 13.13 16.80 12.33
C PHE A 258 12.55 16.67 10.90
N PRO A 259 13.34 16.23 9.91
CA PRO A 259 12.85 16.06 8.55
C PRO A 259 11.95 14.83 8.44
N PHE A 260 10.70 15.03 8.01
CA PHE A 260 9.73 13.98 7.77
C PHE A 260 9.31 13.95 6.31
N LEU A 261 9.17 12.74 5.77
CA LEU A 261 8.56 12.52 4.46
C LEU A 261 7.03 12.63 4.59
N ILE A 262 6.39 13.29 3.64
CA ILE A 262 4.93 13.44 3.59
C ILE A 262 4.34 12.42 2.61
N ASP A 263 3.58 11.47 3.11
CA ASP A 263 3.18 10.27 2.36
C ASP A 263 1.67 10.01 2.43
N THR A 264 0.97 10.07 1.31
CA THR A 264 -0.42 9.60 1.21
C THR A 264 -0.53 8.08 1.18
N GLY A 265 0.59 7.37 0.97
CA GLY A 265 0.65 5.94 0.76
C GLY A 265 1.09 5.10 1.96
N GLY A 266 1.40 5.72 3.09
CA GLY A 266 1.90 5.05 4.29
C GLY A 266 1.21 5.51 5.56
N HIS A 267 1.44 4.78 6.65
CA HIS A 267 1.09 5.21 8.00
C HIS A 267 2.17 6.15 8.58
N GLU A 268 1.88 6.70 9.75
CA GLU A 268 2.80 7.46 10.57
C GLU A 268 3.98 6.57 10.97
N ILE A 269 5.20 7.01 10.64
CA ILE A 269 6.43 6.29 10.96
C ILE A 269 7.34 7.16 11.82
N ILE A 270 7.98 6.55 12.82
CA ILE A 270 9.18 7.07 13.48
C ILE A 270 10.34 6.15 13.18
N THR A 271 11.47 6.71 12.78
CA THR A 271 12.68 5.93 12.55
C THR A 271 13.28 5.43 13.87
N PRO A 272 13.95 4.25 13.89
CA PRO A 272 14.52 3.68 15.12
C PRO A 272 15.46 4.63 15.86
N TRP A 273 16.24 5.44 15.13
CA TRP A 273 17.15 6.37 15.76
C TRP A 273 16.43 7.52 16.48
N LEU A 274 15.34 8.03 15.90
CA LEU A 274 14.58 9.10 16.51
C LEU A 274 13.81 8.57 17.72
N ALA A 275 13.28 7.34 17.62
CA ALA A 275 12.69 6.65 18.77
C ALA A 275 13.71 6.55 19.93
N GLN A 276 14.94 6.14 19.64
CA GLN A 276 16.02 6.09 20.64
C GLN A 276 16.36 7.46 21.23
N GLU A 277 16.54 8.48 20.38
CA GLU A 277 16.86 9.86 20.79
C GLU A 277 15.80 10.47 21.73
N LEU A 278 14.54 10.12 21.49
CA LEU A 278 13.39 10.61 22.26
C LEU A 278 13.03 9.70 23.44
N GLY A 279 13.69 8.56 23.61
CA GLY A 279 13.37 7.57 24.64
C GLY A 279 12.01 6.89 24.44
N LEU A 280 11.54 6.78 23.20
CA LEU A 280 10.31 6.07 22.86
C LEU A 280 10.55 4.56 22.91
N THR A 281 9.63 3.85 23.55
CA THR A 281 9.68 2.38 23.62
C THR A 281 8.84 1.78 22.50
N ALA A 282 9.46 0.97 21.66
CA ALA A 282 8.77 0.17 20.66
C ALA A 282 8.25 -1.14 21.28
N VAL A 283 7.03 -1.53 20.95
CA VAL A 283 6.41 -2.80 21.36
C VAL A 283 5.90 -3.57 20.15
N GLY A 284 5.87 -4.90 20.25
CA GLY A 284 5.48 -5.78 19.14
C GLY A 284 6.52 -5.91 18.05
N GLN A 285 6.35 -6.91 17.19
CA GLN A 285 7.17 -7.21 16.03
C GLN A 285 6.29 -7.68 14.86
N SER A 286 6.00 -6.79 13.91
CA SER A 286 5.24 -7.11 12.69
C SER A 286 6.11 -7.01 11.43
N LYS A 287 5.74 -7.71 10.35
CA LYS A 287 6.39 -7.58 9.04
C LYS A 287 5.68 -6.49 8.23
N SER A 288 6.43 -5.52 7.70
CA SER A 288 5.94 -4.50 6.76
C SER A 288 6.51 -4.72 5.37
N SER A 289 5.72 -4.49 4.32
CA SER A 289 6.13 -4.49 2.91
C SER A 289 6.14 -3.05 2.34
N GLY A 290 6.62 -2.88 1.10
CA GLY A 290 6.57 -1.59 0.40
C GLY A 290 7.02 -1.70 -1.05
N ALA A 291 7.77 -0.70 -1.55
CA ALA A 291 8.18 -0.60 -2.96
C ALA A 291 9.19 -1.68 -3.41
N GLY A 292 9.90 -2.33 -2.48
CA GLY A 292 10.80 -3.45 -2.72
C GLY A 292 10.19 -4.81 -2.35
N GLU A 293 10.87 -5.90 -2.73
CA GLU A 293 10.34 -7.26 -2.58
C GLU A 293 10.54 -7.89 -1.18
N LYS A 294 11.35 -7.27 -0.30
CA LYS A 294 11.59 -7.79 1.06
C LYS A 294 10.63 -7.19 2.07
N THR A 295 10.31 -7.95 3.11
CA THR A 295 9.66 -7.42 4.30
C THR A 295 10.68 -6.99 5.36
N VAL A 296 10.27 -6.08 6.23
CA VAL A 296 11.08 -5.53 7.33
C VAL A 296 10.34 -5.67 8.65
N THR A 297 11.04 -6.00 9.73
CA THR A 297 10.44 -6.07 11.06
C THR A 297 10.20 -4.67 11.60
N THR A 298 9.01 -4.44 12.12
CA THR A 298 8.52 -3.17 12.65
C THR A 298 8.02 -3.35 14.07
N GLY A 299 8.13 -2.31 14.88
CA GLY A 299 7.44 -2.21 16.17
C GLY A 299 6.42 -1.07 16.14
N TYR A 300 5.72 -0.87 17.25
CA TYR A 300 4.76 0.21 17.41
C TYR A 300 5.13 1.07 18.62
N THR A 301 4.90 2.37 18.53
CA THR A 301 5.10 3.29 19.67
C THR A 301 4.06 4.39 19.67
N ARG A 302 3.71 4.89 20.86
CA ARG A 302 2.87 6.09 21.00
C ARG A 302 3.75 7.31 21.13
N ILE A 303 3.35 8.37 20.44
CA ILE A 303 4.00 9.67 20.47
C ILE A 303 3.04 10.62 21.16
N ALA A 304 3.50 11.42 22.12
CA ALA A 304 2.62 12.37 22.80
C ALA A 304 2.09 13.44 21.83
N THR A 305 2.96 13.99 20.98
CA THR A 305 2.56 14.98 19.96
C THR A 305 3.38 14.88 18.67
N LEU A 306 2.73 14.97 17.52
CA LEU A 306 3.33 15.32 16.23
C LEU A 306 2.87 16.72 15.83
N ASP A 307 3.79 17.66 15.62
CA ASP A 307 3.48 19.07 15.35
C ASP A 307 4.10 19.55 14.03
N ALA A 308 3.22 19.83 13.06
CA ALA A 308 3.52 20.44 11.78
C ALA A 308 3.18 21.95 11.80
N GLY A 309 4.08 22.76 12.37
CA GLY A 309 3.97 24.23 12.37
C GLY A 309 2.82 24.81 13.20
N GLY A 310 2.18 24.03 14.07
CA GLY A 310 0.99 24.36 14.84
C GLY A 310 -0.22 23.48 14.54
N ALA A 311 -0.16 22.64 13.50
CA ALA A 311 -1.08 21.52 13.33
C ALA A 311 -0.58 20.34 14.16
N VAL A 312 -1.23 20.09 15.29
CA VAL A 312 -0.77 19.11 16.28
C VAL A 312 -1.70 17.91 16.29
N MET A 313 -1.15 16.71 16.15
CA MET A 313 -1.81 15.44 16.49
C MET A 313 -1.36 15.01 17.89
N HIS A 314 -2.31 14.59 18.71
CA HIS A 314 -2.14 14.19 20.12
C HIS A 314 -2.26 12.68 20.24
N ASP A 315 -1.31 12.07 20.95
CA ASP A 315 -1.25 10.62 21.16
C ASP A 315 -1.30 9.72 19.89
N PRO A 316 -0.70 10.09 18.73
CA PRO A 316 -0.72 9.19 17.59
C PRO A 316 0.10 7.92 17.86
N LEU A 317 -0.44 6.79 17.38
CA LEU A 317 0.30 5.55 17.23
C LEU A 317 1.14 5.64 15.96
N ALA A 318 2.41 5.27 16.05
CA ALA A 318 3.31 5.24 14.91
C ALA A 318 4.01 3.87 14.79
N VAL A 319 4.32 3.51 13.56
CA VAL A 319 5.18 2.36 13.26
C VAL A 319 6.63 2.77 13.47
N VAL A 320 7.41 1.94 14.14
CA VAL A 320 8.86 2.11 14.28
C VAL A 320 9.54 1.34 13.15
N LEU A 321 10.02 2.06 12.14
CA LEU A 321 10.53 1.47 10.92
C LEU A 321 11.67 2.31 10.31
N ASP A 322 12.73 1.63 9.87
CA ASP A 322 13.73 2.21 8.98
C ASP A 322 13.29 2.03 7.53
N PHE A 323 12.60 3.05 6.99
CA PHE A 323 12.00 3.02 5.66
C PHE A 323 12.85 3.74 4.60
N SER A 324 13.88 4.46 5.02
CA SER A 324 14.68 5.31 4.13
C SER A 324 16.12 5.43 4.66
N PRO A 325 17.00 4.50 4.27
CA PRO A 325 18.40 4.52 4.67
C PRO A 325 19.10 5.81 4.24
N LEU A 326 20.01 6.31 5.10
CA LEU A 326 20.74 7.57 4.87
C LEU A 326 21.50 7.61 3.54
N ASP A 327 22.10 6.50 3.15
CA ASP A 327 22.81 6.35 1.88
C ASP A 327 21.87 6.37 0.67
N VAL A 328 20.61 5.98 0.84
CA VAL A 328 19.61 6.00 -0.24
C VAL A 328 19.04 7.40 -0.43
N GLU A 329 18.62 8.06 0.65
CA GLU A 329 17.94 9.37 0.59
C GLU A 329 18.92 10.54 0.58
N GLY A 330 20.11 10.35 1.15
CA GLY A 330 21.11 11.39 1.34
C GLY A 330 20.83 12.33 2.51
N ILE A 331 19.76 12.07 3.28
CA ILE A 331 19.42 12.76 4.52
C ILE A 331 18.91 11.75 5.55
N ARG A 332 19.09 12.05 6.83
CA ARG A 332 18.59 11.21 7.92
C ARG A 332 17.18 11.65 8.28
N LEU A 333 16.17 10.92 7.80
CA LEU A 333 14.77 11.21 8.12
C LEU A 333 14.45 10.88 9.58
N GLY A 334 13.63 11.73 10.21
CA GLY A 334 13.06 11.47 11.53
C GLY A 334 11.88 10.50 11.46
N GLY A 335 11.07 10.60 10.41
CA GLY A 335 9.85 9.82 10.27
C GLY A 335 9.06 10.14 9.00
N MET A 336 7.79 9.72 9.00
CA MET A 336 6.81 9.95 7.94
C MET A 336 5.51 10.47 8.56
N LEU A 337 4.92 11.51 7.95
CA LEU A 337 3.53 11.88 8.20
C LEU A 337 2.66 11.19 7.14
N GLY A 338 1.76 10.34 7.60
CA GLY A 338 1.02 9.38 6.79
C GLY A 338 -0.47 9.66 6.71
N VAL A 339 -1.24 8.61 6.44
CA VAL A 339 -2.70 8.61 6.30
C VAL A 339 -3.41 9.28 7.48
N GLY A 340 -3.01 9.05 8.72
CA GLY A 340 -3.63 9.66 9.90
C GLY A 340 -3.59 11.19 9.85
N PHE A 341 -2.55 11.78 9.27
CA PHE A 341 -2.48 13.21 9.04
C PHE A 341 -3.51 13.69 7.99
N PHE A 342 -3.62 12.99 6.86
CA PHE A 342 -4.55 13.34 5.76
C PHE A 342 -6.03 13.08 6.10
N GLU A 343 -6.32 12.18 7.02
CA GLU A 343 -7.67 11.96 7.53
C GLU A 343 -8.16 13.09 8.44
N ARG A 344 -7.24 13.73 9.17
CA ARG A 344 -7.55 14.81 10.11
C ARG A 344 -7.69 16.17 9.41
N PHE A 345 -6.91 16.40 8.35
CA PHE A 345 -6.80 17.70 7.71
C PHE A 345 -7.04 17.67 6.19
N VAL A 346 -7.53 18.79 5.65
CA VAL A 346 -7.34 19.05 4.22
C VAL A 346 -5.90 19.51 4.03
N VAL A 347 -5.16 18.84 3.14
CA VAL A 347 -3.72 19.10 2.93
C VAL A 347 -3.49 19.55 1.50
N THR A 348 -2.91 20.73 1.33
CA THR A 348 -2.51 21.26 0.03
C THR A 348 -0.99 21.29 -0.10
N LEU A 349 -0.45 20.52 -1.05
CA LEU A 349 0.95 20.54 -1.46
C LEU A 349 1.11 21.46 -2.67
N ASP A 350 1.68 22.64 -2.47
CA ASP A 350 2.06 23.54 -3.55
C ASP A 350 3.52 23.26 -3.96
N TYR A 351 3.71 22.44 -4.99
CA TYR A 351 5.04 22.08 -5.49
C TYR A 351 5.77 23.24 -6.18
N GLY A 352 5.07 24.32 -6.55
CA GLY A 352 5.67 25.52 -7.11
C GLY A 352 6.21 26.42 -6.00
N ALA A 353 5.40 26.68 -4.98
CA ALA A 353 5.80 27.48 -3.82
C ALA A 353 6.64 26.71 -2.79
N LYS A 354 6.70 25.37 -2.90
CA LYS A 354 7.33 24.45 -1.94
C LYS A 354 6.74 24.61 -0.53
N THR A 355 5.42 24.65 -0.44
CA THR A 355 4.68 24.80 0.83
C THR A 355 3.56 23.79 0.97
N MET A 356 3.38 23.26 2.19
CA MET A 356 2.26 22.44 2.61
C MET A 356 1.31 23.31 3.44
N THR A 357 0.07 23.49 2.97
CA THR A 357 -0.99 24.15 3.72
C THR A 357 -1.88 23.09 4.37
N ILE A 358 -2.11 23.23 5.68
CA ILE A 358 -2.88 22.29 6.48
C ILE A 358 -4.11 23.05 6.97
N ILE A 359 -5.30 22.51 6.69
CA ILE A 359 -6.57 23.22 6.85
C ILE A 359 -7.53 22.34 7.65
N ASP A 360 -8.23 22.95 8.60
CA ASP A 360 -9.37 22.34 9.26
C ASP A 360 -10.43 21.94 8.22
N ARG A 361 -10.81 20.66 8.19
CA ARG A 361 -11.76 20.11 7.22
C ARG A 361 -13.09 20.86 7.20
N THR A 362 -13.54 21.38 8.34
CA THR A 362 -14.80 22.13 8.44
C THR A 362 -14.72 23.54 7.87
N ARG A 363 -13.51 24.04 7.62
CA ARG A 363 -13.23 25.40 7.11
C ARG A 363 -12.79 25.42 5.66
N PHE A 364 -12.62 24.27 5.01
CA PHE A 364 -12.38 24.20 3.58
C PHE A 364 -13.70 24.39 2.81
N ALA A 365 -14.06 25.66 2.61
CA ALA A 365 -15.35 26.05 2.09
C ALA A 365 -15.52 25.71 0.60
N GLU A 366 -16.78 25.61 0.16
CA GLU A 366 -17.14 25.30 -1.22
C GLU A 366 -16.48 26.21 -2.26
N GLN A 367 -16.36 27.50 -1.96
CA GLN A 367 -15.68 28.44 -2.85
C GLN A 367 -14.18 28.15 -2.98
N GLU A 368 -13.52 27.72 -1.90
CA GLU A 368 -12.11 27.32 -1.91
C GLU A 368 -11.94 26.01 -2.71
N ARG A 369 -12.86 25.04 -2.55
CA ARG A 369 -12.91 23.80 -3.35
C ARG A 369 -12.99 24.06 -4.85
N ARG A 370 -13.88 24.96 -5.28
CA ARG A 370 -14.04 25.33 -6.70
C ARG A 370 -12.78 25.99 -7.29
N GLY A 371 -11.97 26.63 -6.46
CA GLY A 371 -10.70 27.26 -6.84
C GLY A 371 -9.47 26.37 -6.67
N ALA A 372 -9.60 25.16 -6.12
CA ALA A 372 -8.47 24.30 -5.75
C ALA A 372 -7.85 23.54 -6.94
N GLY A 373 -8.51 23.55 -8.10
CA GLY A 373 -8.07 22.84 -9.31
C GLY A 373 -9.16 21.94 -9.88
N ALA A 374 -8.80 21.15 -10.89
CA ALA A 374 -9.69 20.13 -11.44
C ALA A 374 -9.97 19.04 -10.39
N PRO A 375 -11.24 18.71 -10.09
CA PRO A 375 -11.57 17.68 -9.12
C PRO A 375 -11.34 16.29 -9.71
N VAL A 376 -10.71 15.44 -8.92
CA VAL A 376 -10.40 14.05 -9.22
C VAL A 376 -10.94 13.20 -8.06
N PRO A 377 -12.15 12.64 -8.20
CA PRO A 377 -12.72 11.75 -7.19
C PRO A 377 -11.86 10.50 -7.01
N PHE A 378 -11.81 9.99 -5.78
CA PHE A 378 -11.12 8.74 -5.46
C PHE A 378 -11.95 7.84 -4.54
N THR A 379 -11.60 6.56 -4.51
CA THR A 379 -12.03 5.58 -3.51
C THR A 379 -10.84 5.21 -2.62
N PHE A 380 -11.07 4.59 -1.47
CA PHE A 380 -9.98 4.03 -0.68
C PHE A 380 -9.80 2.56 -0.99
N TYR A 381 -8.56 2.17 -1.27
CA TYR A 381 -8.11 0.79 -1.28
C TYR A 381 -7.13 0.63 -0.12
N GLU A 382 -7.57 -0.02 0.96
CA GLU A 382 -6.96 0.09 2.29
C GLU A 382 -6.95 1.57 2.73
N HIS A 383 -5.77 2.15 2.94
CA HIS A 383 -5.58 3.57 3.28
C HIS A 383 -5.26 4.45 2.06
N MET A 384 -5.03 3.85 0.88
CA MET A 384 -4.57 4.56 -0.32
C MET A 384 -5.72 5.27 -1.07
N PRO A 385 -5.58 6.54 -1.46
CA PRO A 385 -6.46 7.15 -2.45
C PRO A 385 -6.26 6.50 -3.81
N GLN A 386 -7.32 5.92 -4.37
CA GLN A 386 -7.33 5.25 -5.66
C GLN A 386 -8.22 5.99 -6.65
N VAL A 387 -7.63 6.41 -7.77
CA VAL A 387 -8.25 7.21 -8.82
C VAL A 387 -8.48 6.37 -10.07
N LEU A 388 -9.64 6.55 -10.73
CA LEU A 388 -9.89 5.97 -12.04
C LEU A 388 -9.27 6.82 -13.15
N GLY A 389 -8.73 6.16 -14.16
CA GLY A 389 -8.09 6.80 -15.28
C GLY A 389 -7.73 5.84 -16.40
N SER A 390 -6.73 6.22 -17.19
CA SER A 390 -6.16 5.40 -18.24
C SER A 390 -4.72 5.78 -18.56
N ILE A 391 -3.97 4.86 -19.15
CA ILE A 391 -2.65 5.10 -19.72
C ILE A 391 -2.64 4.61 -21.17
N ASP A 392 -2.35 5.52 -22.11
CA ASP A 392 -2.41 5.29 -23.56
C ASP A 392 -3.69 4.55 -23.99
N GLY A 393 -4.83 5.04 -23.50
CA GLY A 393 -6.17 4.52 -23.80
C GLY A 393 -6.58 3.26 -23.03
N ARG A 394 -5.70 2.68 -22.21
CA ARG A 394 -6.00 1.49 -21.41
C ARG A 394 -6.53 1.91 -20.04
N ALA A 395 -7.76 1.52 -19.71
CA ALA A 395 -8.36 1.80 -18.41
C ALA A 395 -7.48 1.27 -17.27
N ALA A 396 -7.34 2.07 -16.21
CA ALA A 396 -6.46 1.79 -15.09
C ALA A 396 -6.98 2.43 -13.79
N ARG A 397 -6.75 1.76 -12.67
CA ARG A 397 -6.85 2.29 -11.30
C ARG A 397 -5.46 2.73 -10.85
N PHE A 398 -5.33 3.96 -10.38
CA PHE A 398 -4.08 4.54 -9.91
C PHE A 398 -4.12 4.84 -8.42
N ASN A 399 -3.24 4.22 -7.64
CA ASN A 399 -3.01 4.67 -6.27
C ASN A 399 -2.20 5.97 -6.29
N ILE A 400 -2.56 6.93 -5.43
CA ILE A 400 -1.86 8.22 -5.31
C ILE A 400 -0.94 8.17 -4.09
N ASP A 401 0.36 8.31 -4.34
CA ASP A 401 1.42 8.03 -3.38
C ASP A 401 2.47 9.15 -3.41
N THR A 402 2.35 10.13 -2.51
CA THR A 402 3.33 11.23 -2.44
C THR A 402 4.71 10.78 -1.94
N GLY A 403 4.80 9.59 -1.31
CA GLY A 403 6.05 8.94 -0.92
C GLY A 403 6.78 8.21 -2.05
N SER A 404 6.14 8.04 -3.22
CA SER A 404 6.81 7.56 -4.42
C SER A 404 7.49 8.69 -5.19
N ARG A 405 8.75 8.48 -5.58
CA ARG A 405 9.52 9.41 -6.41
C ARG A 405 9.16 9.40 -7.90
N SER A 406 8.48 8.34 -8.36
CA SER A 406 8.23 8.08 -9.77
C SER A 406 7.17 9.03 -10.34
N ASP A 407 7.10 9.13 -11.67
CA ASP A 407 5.93 9.71 -12.32
C ASP A 407 4.76 8.72 -12.17
N VAL A 408 4.90 7.53 -12.77
CA VAL A 408 4.00 6.39 -12.56
C VAL A 408 4.77 5.08 -12.63
N THR A 409 4.45 4.14 -11.74
CA THR A 409 4.91 2.74 -11.81
C THR A 409 3.71 1.83 -12.04
N LEU A 410 3.74 1.05 -13.12
CA LEU A 410 2.69 0.10 -13.49
C LEU A 410 2.98 -1.27 -12.88
N THR A 411 1.95 -1.91 -12.31
CA THR A 411 2.08 -3.18 -11.60
C THR A 411 2.39 -4.33 -12.56
N ALA A 412 3.13 -5.34 -12.10
CA ALA A 412 3.50 -6.48 -12.92
C ALA A 412 2.28 -7.21 -13.52
N PRO A 413 1.17 -7.45 -12.77
CA PRO A 413 -0.03 -8.04 -13.35
C PRO A 413 -0.64 -7.21 -14.49
N PHE A 414 -0.59 -5.88 -14.41
CA PHE A 414 -1.08 -5.03 -15.49
C PHE A 414 -0.16 -5.03 -16.71
N VAL A 415 1.16 -4.98 -16.48
CA VAL A 415 2.18 -5.08 -17.54
C VAL A 415 1.99 -6.35 -18.36
N GLU A 416 1.78 -7.48 -17.69
CA GLU A 416 1.53 -8.77 -18.33
C GLU A 416 0.18 -8.80 -19.05
N LYS A 417 -0.92 -8.47 -18.35
CA LYS A 417 -2.29 -8.52 -18.89
C LYS A 417 -2.47 -7.62 -20.11
N ALA A 418 -1.84 -6.45 -20.13
CA ALA A 418 -1.94 -5.49 -21.24
C ALA A 418 -0.79 -5.58 -22.25
N ALA A 419 0.10 -6.57 -22.11
CA ALA A 419 1.27 -6.80 -22.97
C ALA A 419 2.14 -5.54 -23.17
N LEU A 420 2.38 -4.78 -22.09
CA LEU A 420 2.97 -3.44 -22.18
C LEU A 420 4.44 -3.45 -22.66
N LEU A 421 5.21 -4.49 -22.32
CA LEU A 421 6.58 -4.63 -22.82
C LEU A 421 6.64 -4.70 -24.36
N SER A 422 5.64 -5.31 -24.99
CA SER A 422 5.52 -5.34 -26.45
C SER A 422 4.96 -4.04 -27.02
N ALA A 423 4.09 -3.36 -26.28
CA ALA A 423 3.50 -2.08 -26.70
C ALA A 423 4.50 -0.91 -26.66
N TYR A 424 5.55 -1.01 -25.85
CA TYR A 424 6.60 0.01 -25.71
C TYR A 424 7.99 -0.51 -26.14
N PRO A 425 8.23 -0.68 -27.45
CA PRO A 425 9.56 -1.03 -27.94
C PRO A 425 10.58 0.07 -27.61
N GLY A 426 11.76 -0.31 -27.09
CA GLY A 426 12.82 0.63 -26.70
C GLY A 426 12.83 1.02 -25.21
N ALA A 427 11.99 0.38 -24.39
CA ALA A 427 12.04 0.53 -22.95
C ALA A 427 13.36 -0.02 -22.37
N VAL A 428 13.88 0.63 -21.33
CA VAL A 428 15.22 0.35 -20.77
C VAL A 428 15.12 -0.16 -19.33
N SER A 429 15.78 -1.29 -19.03
CA SER A 429 15.79 -1.82 -17.66
C SER A 429 16.77 -1.05 -16.79
N VAL A 430 16.26 -0.41 -15.75
CA VAL A 430 17.03 0.40 -14.80
C VAL A 430 16.48 0.24 -13.38
N THR A 431 17.31 0.54 -12.39
CA THR A 431 16.82 0.84 -11.04
C THR A 431 16.14 2.21 -11.06
N ASP A 432 14.83 2.25 -10.80
CA ASP A 432 14.01 3.48 -10.79
C ASP A 432 13.53 3.84 -9.36
N GLY A 433 13.50 2.86 -8.46
CA GLY A 433 12.95 2.94 -7.12
C GLY A 433 13.91 2.44 -6.04
N TRP A 434 13.67 2.83 -4.80
CA TRP A 434 14.27 2.29 -3.58
C TRP A 434 13.38 2.70 -2.42
N GLY A 435 12.92 1.74 -1.63
CA GLY A 435 12.05 2.01 -0.50
C GLY A 435 12.11 0.85 0.50
N VAL A 436 11.04 0.72 1.29
CA VAL A 436 10.86 -0.43 2.19
C VAL A 436 10.99 -1.72 1.38
N GLY A 437 11.92 -2.58 1.79
CA GLY A 437 12.20 -3.85 1.11
C GLY A 437 13.33 -3.84 0.08
N GLY A 438 13.93 -2.68 -0.25
CA GLY A 438 15.11 -2.57 -1.12
C GLY A 438 14.90 -1.80 -2.44
N PRO A 439 15.77 -2.00 -3.45
CA PRO A 439 15.63 -1.33 -4.75
C PRO A 439 14.40 -1.82 -5.50
N SER A 440 13.77 -0.89 -6.25
CA SER A 440 12.78 -1.23 -7.26
C SER A 440 13.46 -1.19 -8.63
N ARG A 441 13.18 -2.21 -9.44
CA ARG A 441 13.69 -2.35 -10.81
C ARG A 441 12.52 -2.40 -11.75
N SER A 442 12.57 -1.58 -12.79
CA SER A 442 11.54 -1.51 -13.81
C SER A 442 12.17 -1.42 -15.19
N THR A 443 11.43 -1.85 -16.19
CA THR A 443 11.70 -1.42 -17.56
C THR A 443 11.02 -0.07 -17.76
N VAL A 444 11.80 0.99 -17.91
CA VAL A 444 11.28 2.37 -17.98
C VAL A 444 10.99 2.75 -19.42
N THR A 445 9.85 3.39 -19.64
CA THR A 445 9.38 3.91 -20.92
C THR A 445 8.77 5.30 -20.76
N ARG A 446 8.34 5.93 -21.86
CA ARG A 446 7.50 7.12 -21.86
C ARG A 446 6.13 6.77 -22.43
N ALA A 447 5.09 6.93 -21.63
CA ALA A 447 3.72 6.85 -22.11
C ALA A 447 3.36 8.13 -22.89
N THR A 448 2.42 8.06 -23.82
CA THR A 448 1.97 9.26 -24.55
C THR A 448 1.06 10.13 -23.68
N MET A 449 0.13 9.50 -22.99
CA MET A 449 -0.88 10.17 -22.17
C MET A 449 -1.28 9.30 -20.97
N LEU A 450 -1.41 9.93 -19.81
CA LEU A 450 -2.09 9.38 -18.65
C LEU A 450 -3.29 10.28 -18.33
N THR A 451 -4.39 9.68 -17.89
CA THR A 451 -5.57 10.41 -17.39
C THR A 451 -5.82 10.08 -15.93
N LEU A 452 -6.14 11.09 -15.12
CA LEU A 452 -6.60 10.96 -13.73
C LEU A 452 -7.97 11.64 -13.64
N GLY A 453 -9.03 10.85 -13.64
CA GLY A 453 -10.38 11.36 -13.87
C GLY A 453 -10.47 12.11 -15.19
N THR A 454 -10.64 13.43 -15.11
CA THR A 454 -10.72 14.33 -16.29
C THR A 454 -9.40 15.03 -16.62
N VAL A 455 -8.35 14.84 -15.80
CA VAL A 455 -7.06 15.51 -15.97
C VAL A 455 -6.18 14.69 -16.89
N ASN A 456 -5.73 15.31 -17.98
CA ASN A 456 -4.76 14.74 -18.92
C ASN A 456 -3.33 15.11 -18.51
N VAL A 457 -2.44 14.12 -18.50
CA VAL A 457 -1.01 14.25 -18.24
C VAL A 457 -0.24 13.75 -19.45
N CYS A 458 0.44 14.66 -20.13
CA CYS A 458 1.26 14.35 -21.29
C CYS A 458 2.59 13.71 -20.89
N GLY A 459 2.94 12.65 -21.62
CA GLY A 459 4.31 12.18 -21.66
C GLY A 459 4.89 11.71 -20.32
N PRO A 460 4.16 11.13 -19.35
CA PRO A 460 4.78 10.74 -18.09
C PRO A 460 5.81 9.63 -18.30
N VAL A 461 6.84 9.63 -17.47
CA VAL A 461 7.78 8.50 -17.40
C VAL A 461 7.07 7.33 -16.70
N ALA A 462 7.02 6.17 -17.34
CA ALA A 462 6.35 5.00 -16.81
C ALA A 462 7.36 3.89 -16.52
N GLY A 463 7.42 3.44 -15.27
CA GLY A 463 8.12 2.21 -14.90
C GLY A 463 7.22 1.01 -15.12
N LEU A 464 7.64 0.04 -15.92
CA LEU A 464 6.97 -1.24 -16.09
C LEU A 464 7.58 -2.22 -15.09
N SER A 465 6.87 -2.49 -13.98
CA SER A 465 7.37 -3.37 -12.94
C SER A 465 7.44 -4.83 -13.40
N SER A 466 8.45 -5.54 -12.92
CA SER A 466 8.55 -7.01 -13.02
C SER A 466 8.54 -7.67 -11.64
N ALA A 467 8.07 -6.96 -10.61
CA ALA A 467 8.07 -7.43 -9.23
C ALA A 467 7.20 -8.68 -9.06
N ARG A 468 7.66 -9.64 -8.27
CA ARG A 468 6.90 -10.86 -7.94
C ARG A 468 6.28 -10.84 -6.55
N ARG A 469 6.69 -9.86 -5.74
CA ARG A 469 6.24 -9.63 -4.36
C ARG A 469 6.22 -8.14 -4.08
N GLY A 470 5.55 -7.75 -2.99
CA GLY A 470 5.41 -6.35 -2.58
C GLY A 470 4.32 -5.62 -3.35
N ALA A 471 4.21 -4.31 -3.11
CA ALA A 471 3.06 -3.53 -3.58
C ALA A 471 2.86 -3.65 -5.11
N PHE A 472 3.93 -3.65 -5.90
CA PHE A 472 3.83 -3.69 -7.36
C PHE A 472 3.51 -5.07 -7.98
N SER A 473 3.32 -6.10 -7.15
CA SER A 473 2.74 -7.38 -7.60
C SER A 473 1.22 -7.49 -7.40
N ASP A 474 0.58 -6.47 -6.84
CA ASP A 474 -0.86 -6.45 -6.62
C ASP A 474 -1.65 -6.26 -7.93
N ALA A 475 -2.67 -7.09 -8.14
CA ALA A 475 -3.57 -7.03 -9.30
C ALA A 475 -4.75 -6.06 -9.10
N ASN A 476 -4.94 -5.53 -7.89
CA ASN A 476 -6.09 -4.71 -7.53
C ASN A 476 -5.96 -3.25 -7.96
N TYR A 477 -4.79 -2.85 -8.45
CA TYR A 477 -4.56 -1.58 -9.12
C TYR A 477 -3.55 -1.74 -10.26
N GLU A 478 -3.63 -0.87 -11.25
CA GLU A 478 -2.82 -0.94 -12.47
C GLU A 478 -1.57 -0.04 -12.38
N GLY A 479 -1.59 1.00 -11.56
CA GLY A 479 -0.42 1.84 -11.37
C GLY A 479 -0.38 2.64 -10.07
N ASN A 480 0.80 3.14 -9.74
CA ASN A 480 1.08 3.98 -8.59
C ASN A 480 1.65 5.31 -9.09
N VAL A 481 0.94 6.41 -8.82
CA VAL A 481 1.32 7.77 -9.25
C VAL A 481 2.06 8.46 -8.12
N GLY A 482 3.29 8.87 -8.41
CA GLY A 482 4.19 9.46 -7.43
C GLY A 482 4.34 10.97 -7.54
N SER A 483 5.12 11.54 -6.63
CA SER A 483 5.50 12.94 -6.60
C SER A 483 6.30 13.40 -7.83
N GLY A 484 6.89 12.47 -8.60
CA GLY A 484 7.51 12.79 -9.89
C GLY A 484 6.50 13.38 -10.89
N LEU A 485 5.26 12.88 -10.88
CA LEU A 485 4.16 13.39 -11.68
C LEU A 485 3.44 14.54 -10.96
N LEU A 486 3.14 14.37 -9.67
CA LEU A 486 2.32 15.35 -8.91
C LEU A 486 2.96 16.73 -8.82
N LYS A 487 4.31 16.85 -8.92
CA LYS A 487 5.01 18.14 -8.92
C LYS A 487 4.71 19.05 -10.12
N ARG A 488 3.89 18.60 -11.06
CA ARG A 488 3.26 19.42 -12.13
C ARG A 488 2.16 20.33 -11.58
N TYR A 489 1.66 20.06 -10.37
CA TYR A 489 0.45 20.67 -9.84
C TYR A 489 0.67 21.29 -8.45
N LYS A 490 -0.24 22.16 -8.07
CA LYS A 490 -0.65 22.33 -6.68
C LYS A 490 -1.75 21.30 -6.41
N VAL A 491 -1.51 20.42 -5.44
CA VAL A 491 -2.37 19.26 -5.16
C VAL A 491 -3.07 19.47 -3.83
N THR A 492 -4.40 19.32 -3.78
CA THR A 492 -5.15 19.36 -2.51
C THR A 492 -5.84 18.03 -2.28
N PHE A 493 -5.59 17.43 -1.11
CA PHE A 493 -6.25 16.20 -0.65
C PHE A 493 -7.36 16.53 0.33
N ASP A 494 -8.59 16.16 -0.01
CA ASP A 494 -9.76 16.24 0.86
C ASP A 494 -10.35 14.84 1.03
N TYR A 495 -9.84 14.12 2.03
CA TYR A 495 -10.27 12.75 2.34
C TYR A 495 -11.73 12.70 2.78
N GLY A 496 -12.24 13.78 3.38
CA GLY A 496 -13.64 13.88 3.78
C GLY A 496 -14.62 13.86 2.62
N ASN A 497 -14.27 14.54 1.52
CA ASN A 497 -15.06 14.53 0.29
C ASN A 497 -14.54 13.53 -0.74
N ARG A 498 -13.56 12.68 -0.38
CA ARG A 498 -12.91 11.70 -1.26
C ARG A 498 -12.51 12.29 -2.62
N THR A 499 -11.92 13.48 -2.57
CA THR A 499 -11.57 14.24 -3.77
C THR A 499 -10.14 14.79 -3.66
N MET A 500 -9.35 14.57 -4.70
CA MET A 500 -8.08 15.25 -4.93
C MET A 500 -8.31 16.38 -5.94
N TYR A 501 -7.73 17.56 -5.71
CA TYR A 501 -7.79 18.68 -6.65
C TYR A 501 -6.42 18.93 -7.26
N LEU A 502 -6.37 19.05 -8.59
CA LEU A 502 -5.14 19.29 -9.34
C LEU A 502 -5.20 20.65 -10.04
N ALA A 503 -4.39 21.60 -9.57
CA ALA A 503 -4.21 22.89 -10.23
C ALA A 503 -2.84 22.97 -10.91
N SER A 504 -2.80 23.05 -12.24
CA SER A 504 -1.56 23.04 -13.02
C SER A 504 -0.65 24.22 -12.65
N LEU A 505 0.63 23.93 -12.42
CA LEU A 505 1.62 24.96 -12.15
C LEU A 505 2.07 25.65 -13.44
N ARG A 506 2.23 26.98 -13.36
CA ARG A 506 2.79 27.77 -14.46
C ARG A 506 4.26 27.48 -14.72
N ASN A 507 5.01 27.07 -13.70
CA ASN A 507 6.43 26.74 -13.80
C ASN A 507 6.69 25.53 -12.89
N PRO A 508 6.52 24.29 -13.39
CA PRO A 508 6.87 23.09 -12.63
C PRO A 508 8.39 22.99 -12.44
N ASP A 509 8.82 22.05 -11.61
CA ASP A 509 10.24 21.77 -11.34
C ASP A 509 10.99 21.47 -12.66
N PRO A 510 12.22 21.99 -12.91
CA PRO A 510 12.91 21.80 -14.19
C PRO A 510 13.16 20.34 -14.59
N ASP A 511 13.24 19.41 -13.64
CA ASP A 511 13.42 17.98 -13.92
C ASP A 511 12.10 17.20 -14.07
N THR A 512 10.97 17.90 -14.14
CA THR A 512 9.65 17.29 -14.41
C THR A 512 9.65 16.60 -15.78
N ALA A 513 9.08 15.39 -15.83
CA ALA A 513 9.05 14.53 -17.02
C ALA A 513 10.42 14.03 -17.52
N LEU A 514 11.53 14.31 -16.83
CA LEU A 514 12.86 13.86 -17.24
C LEU A 514 13.25 12.55 -16.58
N ALA A 515 13.83 11.66 -17.39
CA ALA A 515 14.52 10.46 -16.92
C ALA A 515 16.00 10.76 -16.65
N ASP A 516 16.67 9.88 -15.91
CA ASP A 516 18.12 9.91 -15.79
C ASP A 516 18.77 9.85 -17.19
N ARG A 517 19.87 10.58 -17.38
CA ARG A 517 20.66 10.56 -18.64
C ARG A 517 22.03 9.93 -18.47
N ALA A 518 22.42 9.56 -17.25
CA ALA A 518 23.72 8.94 -16.99
C ALA A 518 23.69 7.41 -17.18
N GLY A 519 22.52 6.78 -17.12
CA GLY A 519 22.38 5.32 -17.17
C GLY A 519 22.97 4.65 -15.93
N MET A 520 22.89 5.30 -14.76
CA MET A 520 23.38 4.74 -13.50
C MET A 520 22.54 5.18 -12.30
N TRP A 521 22.51 4.35 -11.27
CA TRP A 521 21.96 4.69 -9.97
C TRP A 521 23.10 4.98 -8.98
N ILE A 522 22.98 6.08 -8.24
CA ILE A 522 23.96 6.48 -7.21
C ILE A 522 23.31 6.56 -5.82
N ASN A 523 24.04 6.10 -4.81
CA ASN A 523 23.73 6.27 -3.39
C ASN A 523 24.86 7.06 -2.69
N GLY A 524 24.58 7.66 -1.55
CA GLY A 524 25.59 8.27 -0.69
C GLY A 524 26.59 7.26 -0.15
N ALA A 525 27.84 7.68 0.02
CA ALA A 525 28.90 6.92 0.66
C ALA A 525 29.72 7.84 1.58
N LYS A 526 30.56 7.25 2.44
CA LYS A 526 31.35 8.02 3.42
C LYS A 526 32.23 9.11 2.79
N GLU A 527 32.78 8.84 1.60
CA GLU A 527 33.77 9.68 0.92
C GLU A 527 33.26 10.23 -0.44
N GLY A 528 31.99 10.04 -0.76
CA GLY A 528 31.42 10.45 -2.06
C GLY A 528 30.04 9.87 -2.32
N VAL A 529 29.76 9.52 -3.58
CA VAL A 529 28.57 8.73 -3.95
C VAL A 529 28.99 7.44 -4.64
N GLN A 530 28.39 6.33 -4.24
CA GLN A 530 28.68 5.02 -4.81
C GLN A 530 27.72 4.70 -5.96
N VAL A 531 28.27 4.16 -7.05
CA VAL A 531 27.50 3.61 -8.15
C VAL A 531 26.93 2.26 -7.73
N MET A 532 25.61 2.17 -7.62
CA MET A 532 24.92 0.96 -7.15
C MET A 532 24.46 0.09 -8.32
N ASP A 533 24.08 0.72 -9.42
CA ASP A 533 23.57 0.03 -10.60
C ASP A 533 23.95 0.79 -11.87
N ILE A 534 24.13 0.05 -12.96
CA ILE A 534 24.50 0.60 -14.27
C ILE A 534 23.62 -0.06 -15.33
N MET A 535 23.03 0.77 -16.17
CA MET A 535 22.28 0.34 -17.35
C MET A 535 23.23 -0.30 -18.37
N THR A 536 22.94 -1.54 -18.77
CA THR A 536 23.66 -2.24 -19.84
C THR A 536 23.61 -1.43 -21.13
N GLY A 537 24.78 -1.14 -21.71
CA GLY A 537 24.89 -0.35 -22.94
C GLY A 537 24.58 1.15 -22.78
N GLY A 538 24.32 1.63 -21.56
CA GLY A 538 24.06 3.05 -21.26
C GLY A 538 25.33 3.89 -21.10
N PRO A 539 25.18 5.23 -20.96
CA PRO A 539 26.32 6.17 -20.91
C PRO A 539 27.39 5.87 -19.86
N ALA A 540 26.99 5.52 -18.64
CA ALA A 540 27.91 5.13 -17.57
C ALA A 540 28.71 3.86 -17.91
N ALA A 541 28.05 2.86 -18.50
CA ALA A 541 28.70 1.62 -18.95
C ALA A 541 29.71 1.91 -20.07
N SER A 542 29.33 2.72 -21.06
CA SER A 542 30.23 3.13 -22.16
C SER A 542 31.44 3.91 -21.68
N ALA A 543 31.31 4.65 -20.58
CA ALA A 543 32.42 5.35 -19.93
C ALA A 543 33.31 4.44 -19.07
N GLY A 544 32.96 3.16 -18.91
CA GLY A 544 33.72 2.17 -18.15
C GLY A 544 33.51 2.20 -16.64
N LEU A 545 32.44 2.85 -16.16
CA LEU A 545 32.02 2.77 -14.75
C LEU A 545 31.56 1.35 -14.40
N ARG A 546 31.64 1.00 -13.13
CA ARG A 546 31.22 -0.30 -12.59
C ARG A 546 30.46 -0.11 -11.28
N ASN A 547 29.55 -1.04 -10.98
CA ASN A 547 28.95 -1.12 -9.65
C ASN A 547 30.04 -1.22 -8.59
N GLY A 548 29.91 -0.43 -7.52
CA GLY A 548 30.89 -0.31 -6.46
C GLY A 548 31.88 0.86 -6.61
N ASP A 549 31.97 1.48 -7.79
CA ASP A 549 32.77 2.70 -7.99
C ASP A 549 32.30 3.82 -7.07
N VAL A 550 33.23 4.54 -6.43
CA VAL A 550 32.92 5.72 -5.60
C VAL A 550 33.31 6.98 -6.36
N ILE A 551 32.33 7.81 -6.69
CA ILE A 551 32.55 9.10 -7.35
C ILE A 551 32.84 10.14 -6.26
N GLU A 552 34.00 10.79 -6.36
CA GLU A 552 34.48 11.83 -5.42
C GLU A 552 34.32 13.25 -5.97
N ARG A 553 34.30 13.40 -7.30
CA ARG A 553 34.00 14.68 -7.96
C ARG A 553 33.14 14.46 -9.20
N ILE A 554 32.19 15.36 -9.39
CA ILE A 554 31.36 15.45 -10.60
C ILE A 554 31.61 16.83 -11.22
N ALA A 555 32.01 16.85 -12.48
CA ALA A 555 32.67 17.98 -13.12
C ALA A 555 33.86 18.47 -12.26
N ASN A 556 33.84 19.72 -11.79
CA ASN A 556 34.89 20.30 -10.94
C ASN A 556 34.49 20.43 -9.47
N VAL A 557 33.33 19.89 -9.08
CA VAL A 557 32.75 20.04 -7.73
C VAL A 557 32.94 18.74 -6.97
N ARG A 558 33.29 18.80 -5.68
CA ARG A 558 33.35 17.59 -4.86
C ARG A 558 31.95 17.13 -4.55
N VAL A 559 31.71 15.82 -4.53
CA VAL A 559 30.33 15.33 -4.40
C VAL A 559 29.73 15.73 -3.05
N VAL A 560 30.56 15.78 -2.00
CA VAL A 560 30.19 16.22 -0.64
C VAL A 560 29.76 17.69 -0.53
N ASP A 561 30.03 18.53 -1.54
CA ASP A 561 29.66 19.94 -1.51
C ASP A 561 28.19 20.18 -1.94
N ARG A 562 27.46 19.12 -2.32
CA ARG A 562 26.04 19.16 -2.69
C ARG A 562 25.32 17.94 -2.14
N SER A 563 23.98 17.98 -2.08
CA SER A 563 23.19 16.83 -1.65
C SER A 563 23.18 15.72 -2.71
N LEU A 564 22.89 14.48 -2.30
CA LEU A 564 22.65 13.37 -3.22
C LEU A 564 21.52 13.68 -4.21
N SER A 565 20.46 14.34 -3.74
CA SER A 565 19.34 14.79 -4.58
C SER A 565 19.80 15.76 -5.66
N ASP A 566 20.70 16.70 -5.35
CA ASP A 566 21.24 17.64 -6.34
C ASP A 566 22.00 16.91 -7.45
N TRP A 567 22.74 15.85 -7.11
CA TRP A 567 23.48 15.07 -8.11
C TRP A 567 22.58 14.21 -8.99
N ARG A 568 21.55 13.60 -8.41
CA ARG A 568 20.52 12.89 -9.18
C ARG A 568 19.78 13.85 -10.12
N SER A 569 19.42 15.04 -9.64
CA SER A 569 18.80 16.08 -10.49
C SER A 569 19.76 16.59 -11.58
N TYR A 570 21.04 16.78 -11.25
CA TYR A 570 22.07 17.18 -12.21
C TYR A 570 22.17 16.22 -13.40
N PHE A 571 22.15 14.90 -13.16
CA PHE A 571 22.21 13.92 -14.26
C PHE A 571 20.94 13.84 -15.10
N LYS A 572 19.79 14.31 -14.61
CA LYS A 572 18.59 14.51 -15.45
C LYS A 572 18.69 15.78 -16.30
N LEU A 573 19.24 16.85 -15.73
CA LEU A 573 19.24 18.20 -16.34
C LEU A 573 20.41 18.46 -17.28
N VAL A 574 21.54 17.78 -17.10
CA VAL A 574 22.72 17.97 -17.94
C VAL A 574 22.36 17.73 -19.42
N PRO A 575 22.72 18.64 -20.34
CA PRO A 575 22.41 18.46 -21.76
C PRO A 575 22.99 17.16 -22.31
N SER A 576 22.18 16.43 -23.07
CA SER A 576 22.62 15.25 -23.82
C SER A 576 23.83 15.60 -24.71
N GLY A 577 24.80 14.68 -24.79
CA GLY A 577 26.03 14.84 -25.57
C GLY A 577 27.12 15.69 -24.92
N ARG A 578 26.84 16.38 -23.80
CA ARG A 578 27.86 17.19 -23.09
C ARG A 578 28.68 16.30 -22.13
N PRO A 579 29.99 16.10 -22.35
CA PRO A 579 30.78 15.27 -21.46
C PRO A 579 30.82 15.81 -20.03
N VAL A 580 30.64 14.92 -19.05
CA VAL A 580 30.79 15.20 -17.62
C VAL A 580 31.99 14.43 -17.10
N ALA A 581 33.03 15.17 -16.69
CA ALA A 581 34.19 14.58 -16.04
C ALA A 581 33.83 14.10 -14.63
N LEU A 582 34.32 12.92 -14.26
CA LEU A 582 34.17 12.30 -12.96
C LEU A 582 35.56 11.96 -12.42
N LEU A 583 35.77 12.16 -11.12
CA LEU A 583 36.87 11.54 -10.39
C LEU A 583 36.31 10.37 -9.61
N VAL A 584 36.83 9.17 -9.88
CA VAL A 584 36.28 7.91 -9.39
C VAL A 584 37.35 7.12 -8.68
N SER A 585 37.06 6.64 -7.47
CA SER A 585 37.87 5.68 -6.74
C SER A 585 37.35 4.26 -6.98
N ARG A 586 38.23 3.35 -7.41
CA ARG A 586 37.93 1.93 -7.58
C ARG A 586 38.99 1.11 -6.85
N GLY A 587 38.62 0.51 -5.73
CA GLY A 587 39.56 -0.24 -4.88
C GLY A 587 40.69 0.63 -4.30
N GLY A 588 40.45 1.94 -4.14
CA GLY A 588 41.44 2.93 -3.68
C GLY A 588 42.17 3.65 -4.81
N ASP A 589 42.11 3.16 -6.05
CA ASP A 589 42.75 3.81 -7.19
C ASP A 589 41.87 4.91 -7.79
N LEU A 590 42.40 6.14 -7.84
CA LEU A 590 41.73 7.28 -8.47
C LEU A 590 41.84 7.24 -10.00
N ARG A 591 40.72 7.47 -10.67
CA ARG A 591 40.57 7.44 -12.12
C ARG A 591 39.75 8.64 -12.58
N LYS A 592 40.19 9.25 -13.68
CA LYS A 592 39.38 10.25 -14.39
C LYS A 592 38.54 9.54 -15.44
N VAL A 593 37.23 9.68 -15.35
CA VAL A 593 36.25 9.13 -16.29
C VAL A 593 35.48 10.30 -16.89
N ALA A 594 35.06 10.20 -18.14
CA ALA A 594 34.14 11.16 -18.73
C ALA A 594 32.90 10.40 -19.20
N ILE A 595 31.75 10.68 -18.59
CA ILE A 595 30.47 10.17 -19.09
C ILE A 595 29.93 11.13 -20.15
N VAL A 596 29.25 10.61 -21.16
CA VAL A 596 28.54 11.43 -22.16
C VAL A 596 27.05 11.16 -21.99
N PRO A 597 26.33 11.93 -21.15
CA PRO A 597 24.92 11.72 -20.89
C PRO A 597 24.11 11.70 -22.19
N ALA A 598 23.08 10.86 -22.24
CA ALA A 598 22.23 10.69 -23.41
C ALA A 598 20.76 10.61 -23.00
N GLU A 599 19.86 10.96 -23.92
CA GLU A 599 18.43 10.71 -23.72
C GLU A 599 18.18 9.20 -23.72
N LEU A 600 17.77 8.65 -22.58
CA LEU A 600 17.43 7.23 -22.46
C LEU A 600 16.01 6.94 -22.94
N LEU A 601 15.15 7.96 -22.95
CA LEU A 601 13.77 7.91 -23.41
C LEU A 601 13.53 9.03 -24.42
N PRO A 602 12.61 8.86 -25.39
CA PRO A 602 12.13 9.98 -26.21
C PRO A 602 11.65 11.14 -25.35
N LEU A 603 11.72 12.38 -25.83
CA LEU A 603 11.08 13.52 -25.14
C LEU A 603 9.55 13.48 -25.34
N ALA A 604 8.81 14.09 -24.42
CA ALA A 604 7.36 14.24 -24.57
C ALA A 604 7.03 15.05 -25.84
N THR A 605 5.99 14.63 -26.57
CA THR A 605 5.57 15.24 -27.84
C THR A 605 4.39 16.21 -27.68
N CYS A 606 3.87 16.38 -26.47
CA CYS A 606 2.78 17.30 -26.12
C CYS A 606 3.12 18.11 -24.85
N ASP A 607 2.27 19.09 -24.51
CA ASP A 607 2.40 19.94 -23.31
C ASP A 607 1.10 19.91 -22.49
N ASP A 608 1.21 19.59 -21.20
CA ASP A 608 0.11 19.59 -20.23
C ASP A 608 -0.70 20.88 -20.23
N ARG A 609 -0.05 22.03 -20.50
CA ARG A 609 -0.70 23.35 -20.52
C ARG A 609 -1.65 23.49 -21.68
N GLN A 610 -1.24 23.02 -22.86
CA GLN A 610 -2.09 23.04 -24.05
C GLN A 610 -3.30 22.11 -23.85
N LEU A 611 -3.12 21.00 -23.12
CA LEU A 611 -4.19 20.07 -22.79
C LEU A 611 -5.19 20.66 -21.78
N ALA A 612 -4.72 21.34 -20.73
CA ALA A 612 -5.57 21.99 -19.75
C ALA A 612 -6.42 23.14 -20.36
N LEU A 613 -5.90 23.85 -21.36
CA LEU A 613 -6.61 24.90 -22.08
C LEU A 613 -7.58 24.38 -23.15
N SER A 614 -7.48 23.11 -23.54
CA SER A 614 -8.30 22.46 -24.59
C SER A 614 -9.36 21.49 -24.04
N GLY A 615 -9.60 21.51 -22.73
CA GLY A 615 -10.72 20.82 -22.08
C GLY A 615 -12.07 21.16 -22.73
N PRO A 616 -13.10 20.31 -22.56
CA PRO A 616 -14.30 20.32 -23.39
C PRO A 616 -14.92 21.72 -23.43
N LYS A 617 -15.02 22.30 -24.64
CA LYS A 617 -15.95 23.39 -24.86
C LYS A 617 -17.34 22.86 -24.53
N SER A 618 -17.99 23.54 -23.60
CA SER A 618 -19.34 23.32 -23.07
C SER A 618 -20.33 22.64 -24.03
#